data_AF-A0AA35VUQ4-F1
#
_entry.id   AF-A0AA35VUQ4-F1
#
_cell.length_a   1.000
_cell.length_b   1.000
_cell.length_c   1.000
_cell.angle_alpha   90.00
_cell.angle_beta   90.00
_cell.angle_gamma   90.00
#
_symmetry.space_group_name_H-M   'P 1'
#
loop_
_entity.id
_entity.type
_entity.pdbx_description
1 polymer ?
#
loop_
_entity_poly.entity_id
_entity_poly.type
_entity_poly.pdbx_seq_one_letter_code
_entity_poly.pdbx_strand_id
1 'polypeptide(L)'
;MLDTYHAFQLFDEMLIQLKSSAEEMQAIIKGLEKTSNQFISIVELEVGSVTNLYSVVGRNVDALALYFGEDPARCPFEQVNSLRIFKTILQE
;
A
#
# COMPACT_ATOMS: atom_id res chain seq x y z
N MET A 1 -51.38 -31.09 18.50
CA MET A 1 -51.57 -29.66 18.84
C MET A 1 -50.35 -29.11 19.59
N LEU A 2 -49.77 -29.84 20.55
CA LEU A 2 -48.56 -29.41 21.26
C LEU A 2 -47.27 -29.52 20.40
N ASP A 3 -47.12 -30.59 19.62
CA ASP A 3 -45.93 -30.80 18.78
C ASP A 3 -45.77 -29.74 17.68
N THR A 4 -46.89 -29.29 17.11
CA THR A 4 -46.94 -28.21 16.13
C THR A 4 -46.56 -26.86 16.72
N TYR A 5 -46.87 -26.61 18.00
CA TYR A 5 -46.51 -25.38 18.69
C TYR A 5 -45.00 -25.34 19.01
N HIS A 6 -44.46 -26.46 19.48
CA HIS A 6 -43.04 -26.58 19.76
C HIS A 6 -42.19 -26.47 18.49
N ALA A 7 -42.66 -27.01 17.37
CA ALA A 7 -42.00 -26.84 16.07
C ALA A 7 -41.98 -25.37 15.62
N PHE A 8 -43.05 -24.62 15.87
CA PHE A 8 -43.13 -23.19 15.55
C PHE A 8 -42.15 -22.37 16.41
N GLN A 9 -42.08 -22.65 17.72
CA GLN A 9 -41.11 -21.97 18.61
C GLN A 9 -39.65 -22.25 18.20
N LEU A 10 -39.31 -23.50 17.88
CA LEU A 10 -37.96 -23.85 17.40
C LEU A 10 -37.61 -23.14 16.09
N PHE A 11 -38.59 -22.95 15.20
CA PHE A 11 -38.40 -22.20 13.96
C PHE A 11 -38.14 -20.71 14.23
N ASP A 12 -38.89 -20.10 15.14
CA ASP A 12 -38.68 -18.70 15.54
C ASP A 12 -37.29 -18.50 16.16
N GLU A 13 -36.84 -19.41 17.02
CA GLU A 13 -35.47 -19.39 17.57
C GLU A 13 -34.40 -19.45 16.48
N MET A 14 -34.57 -20.36 15.50
CA MET A 14 -33.64 -20.49 14.37
C MET A 14 -33.60 -19.22 13.50
N LEU A 15 -34.74 -18.57 13.26
CA LEU A 15 -34.80 -17.32 12.52
C LEU A 15 -34.08 -16.18 13.24
N ILE A 16 -34.24 -16.10 14.57
CA ILE A 16 -33.53 -15.09 15.39
C ILE A 16 -32.02 -15.29 15.27
N GLN A 17 -31.54 -16.54 15.41
CA GLN A 17 -30.12 -16.86 15.27
C GLN A 17 -29.57 -16.51 13.89
N LEU A 18 -30.29 -16.89 12.83
CA LEU A 18 -29.90 -16.57 11.46
C LEU A 18 -29.79 -15.06 11.24
N LYS A 19 -30.75 -14.29 11.78
CA LYS A 19 -30.74 -12.84 11.68
C LYS A 19 -29.55 -12.22 12.44
N SER A 20 -29.28 -12.68 13.65
CA SER A 20 -28.11 -12.24 14.43
C SER A 20 -26.81 -12.50 13.67
N SER A 21 -26.65 -13.70 13.10
CA SER A 21 -25.48 -14.05 12.30
C SER A 21 -25.34 -13.17 11.04
N ALA A 22 -26.46 -12.84 10.38
CA ALA A 22 -26.45 -11.94 9.24
C ALA A 22 -26.01 -10.51 9.62
N GLU A 23 -26.45 -10.01 10.77
CA GLU A 23 -26.05 -8.70 11.31
C GLU A 23 -24.55 -8.66 11.66
N GLU A 24 -24.03 -9.73 12.26
CA GLU A 24 -22.59 -9.89 12.54
C GLU A 24 -21.76 -9.91 11.25
N MET A 25 -22.18 -10.67 10.25
CA MET A 25 -21.52 -10.69 8.94
C MET A 25 -21.50 -9.30 8.29
N GLN A 26 -22.60 -8.56 8.38
CA GLN A 26 -22.65 -7.19 7.86
C GLN A 26 -21.67 -6.27 8.59
N ALA A 27 -21.53 -6.39 9.91
CA ALA A 27 -20.57 -5.62 10.68
C ALA A 27 -19.12 -5.95 10.28
N ILE A 28 -18.81 -7.23 10.08
CA ILE A 28 -17.49 -7.69 9.62
C ILE A 28 -17.18 -7.12 8.24
N ILE A 29 -18.11 -7.19 7.28
CA ILE A 29 -17.92 -6.65 5.92
C ILE A 29 -17.58 -5.16 5.97
N LYS A 30 -18.35 -4.37 6.73
CA LYS A 30 -18.07 -2.93 6.90
C LYS A 30 -16.69 -2.66 7.50
N GLY A 31 -16.28 -3.49 8.48
CA GLY A 31 -14.95 -3.40 9.08
C GLY A 31 -13.83 -3.69 8.08
N LEU A 32 -14.02 -4.69 7.22
CA LEU A 32 -13.08 -5.04 6.15
C LEU A 32 -13.00 -3.94 5.09
N GLU A 33 -14.14 -3.40 4.64
CA GLU A 33 -14.18 -2.29 3.69
C GLU A 33 -13.43 -1.07 4.21
N LYS A 34 -13.66 -0.69 5.48
CA LYS A 34 -12.94 0.42 6.12
C LYS A 34 -11.43 0.17 6.17
N THR A 35 -11.02 -1.03 6.60
CA THR A 35 -9.61 -1.41 6.72
C THR A 35 -8.92 -1.40 5.35
N SER A 36 -9.59 -1.93 4.32
CA SER A 36 -9.07 -1.94 2.95
C SER A 36 -8.87 -0.53 2.41
N ASN A 37 -9.86 0.36 2.60
CA ASN A 37 -9.75 1.75 2.16
C ASN A 37 -8.62 2.51 2.87
N GLN A 38 -8.44 2.28 4.18
CA GLN A 38 -7.32 2.86 4.93
C GLN A 38 -5.98 2.36 4.42
N PHE A 39 -5.87 1.05 4.14
CA PHE A 39 -4.64 0.47 3.60
C PHE A 39 -4.28 1.07 2.24
N ILE A 40 -5.25 1.17 1.32
CA ILE A 40 -5.04 1.78 0.00
C ILE A 40 -4.54 3.22 0.15
N SER A 41 -5.20 4.01 0.99
CA SER A 41 -4.78 5.40 1.23
C SER A 41 -3.35 5.52 1.76
N ILE A 42 -2.92 4.64 2.65
CA ILE A 42 -1.55 4.62 3.16
C ILE A 42 -0.57 4.26 2.03
N VAL A 43 -0.88 3.23 1.25
CA VAL A 43 -0.02 2.81 0.13
C VAL A 43 0.13 3.94 -0.89
N GLU A 44 -0.95 4.64 -1.24
CA GLU A 44 -0.89 5.77 -2.17
C GLU A 44 0.02 6.89 -1.65
N LEU A 45 -0.07 7.22 -0.35
CA LEU A 45 0.80 8.22 0.27
C LEU A 45 2.27 7.80 0.28
N GLU A 46 2.55 6.57 0.68
CA GLU A 46 3.93 6.03 0.73
C GLU A 46 4.55 5.93 -0.67
N VAL A 47 3.80 5.45 -1.66
CA VAL A 47 4.25 5.41 -3.05
C VAL A 47 4.54 6.83 -3.55
N GLY A 48 3.65 7.79 -3.28
CA GLY A 48 3.88 9.19 -3.63
C GLY A 48 5.14 9.77 -2.98
N SER A 49 5.38 9.47 -1.70
CA SER A 49 6.57 9.88 -0.95
C SER A 49 7.85 9.30 -1.56
N VAL A 50 7.87 7.99 -1.83
CA VAL A 50 9.01 7.30 -2.45
C VAL A 50 9.26 7.84 -3.86
N THR A 51 8.23 8.00 -4.69
CA THR A 51 8.37 8.58 -6.03
C THR A 51 8.95 9.99 -6.00
N ASN A 52 8.51 10.83 -5.06
CA ASN A 52 9.07 12.16 -4.89
C ASN A 52 10.54 12.12 -4.48
N LEU A 53 10.91 11.25 -3.54
CA LEU A 53 12.29 11.06 -3.12
C LEU A 53 13.17 10.63 -4.30
N TYR A 54 12.77 9.61 -5.05
CA TYR A 54 13.49 9.16 -6.25
C TYR A 54 13.64 10.29 -7.29
N SER A 55 12.60 11.11 -7.48
CA SER A 55 12.66 12.25 -8.40
C SER A 55 13.66 13.32 -7.94
N VAL A 56 13.68 13.65 -6.64
CA VAL A 56 14.64 14.61 -6.07
C VAL A 56 16.06 14.09 -6.20
N VAL A 57 16.31 12.83 -5.80
CA VAL A 57 17.66 12.28 -5.87
C VAL A 57 18.14 12.14 -7.31
N GLY A 58 17.26 11.74 -8.25
CA GLY A 58 17.57 11.71 -9.68
C GLY A 58 18.07 13.07 -10.18
N ARG A 59 17.34 14.16 -9.88
CA ARG A 59 17.79 15.53 -10.25
C ARG A 59 19.11 15.94 -9.59
N ASN A 60 19.34 15.53 -8.34
CA ASN A 60 20.60 15.82 -7.67
C ASN A 60 21.78 15.08 -8.35
N VAL A 61 21.56 13.85 -8.80
CA VAL A 61 22.54 13.07 -9.55
C VAL A 61 22.80 13.69 -10.92
N ASP A 62 21.76 14.12 -11.63
CA ASP A 62 21.89 14.84 -12.90
C ASP A 62 22.72 16.12 -12.72
N ALA A 63 22.45 16.88 -11.66
CA ALA A 63 23.21 18.09 -11.34
C ALA A 63 24.69 17.80 -11.02
N LEU A 64 24.98 16.69 -10.33
CA LEU A 64 26.35 16.25 -10.06
C LEU A 64 27.07 15.82 -11.36
N ALA A 65 26.40 15.08 -12.24
CA ALA A 65 26.97 14.71 -13.53
C ALA A 65 27.34 15.96 -14.34
N LEU A 66 26.43 16.93 -14.43
CA LEU A 66 26.68 18.21 -15.10
C LEU A 66 27.84 19.00 -14.46
N TYR A 67 27.93 19.03 -13.13
CA TYR A 67 29.02 19.71 -12.41
C TYR A 67 30.41 19.18 -12.80
N PHE A 68 30.52 17.86 -13.04
CA PHE A 68 31.76 17.22 -13.48
C PHE A 68 31.93 17.14 -14.99
N GLY A 69 31.02 17.72 -15.78
CA GLY A 69 31.07 17.72 -17.24
C GLY A 69 30.64 16.41 -17.91
N GLU A 70 30.01 15.51 -17.15
CA GLU A 70 29.45 14.25 -17.64
C GLU A 70 28.02 14.44 -18.16
N ASP A 71 27.61 13.57 -19.07
CA ASP A 71 26.23 13.50 -19.55
C ASP A 71 25.35 12.72 -18.54
N PRO A 72 24.30 13.33 -17.96
CA PRO A 72 23.36 12.66 -17.05
C PRO A 72 22.78 11.35 -17.61
N ALA A 73 22.55 11.26 -18.92
CA ALA A 73 22.02 10.04 -19.55
C ALA A 73 22.99 8.84 -19.47
N ARG A 74 24.28 9.09 -19.22
CA ARG A 74 25.32 8.06 -19.05
C ARG A 74 25.55 7.67 -17.59
N CYS A 75 24.82 8.28 -16.66
CA CYS A 75 24.91 8.03 -15.21
C CYS A 75 23.52 7.74 -14.61
N PRO A 76 22.86 6.62 -14.97
CA PRO A 76 21.54 6.29 -14.45
C PRO A 76 21.57 6.08 -12.93
N PHE A 77 20.45 6.38 -12.27
CA PHE A 77 20.33 6.44 -10.83
C PHE A 77 20.79 5.14 -10.11
N GLU A 78 20.54 3.96 -10.68
CA GLU A 78 20.97 2.69 -10.05
C GLU A 78 22.49 2.48 -10.05
N GLN A 79 23.25 3.27 -10.83
CA GLN A 79 24.71 3.20 -10.90
C GLN A 79 25.40 4.24 -10.00
N VAL A 80 24.63 4.99 -9.21
CA VAL A 80 25.14 6.04 -8.30
C VAL A 80 25.67 5.38 -7.02
N ASN A 81 26.71 4.57 -7.18
CA ASN A 81 27.75 4.60 -6.17
C ASN A 81 28.47 5.92 -6.42
N SER A 82 28.36 6.88 -5.49
CA SER A 82 29.13 8.13 -5.52
C SER A 82 30.62 7.87 -5.82
N LEU A 83 31.09 6.66 -5.55
CA LEU A 83 32.40 6.14 -5.91
C LEU A 83 32.74 6.10 -7.42
N ARG A 84 31.82 5.95 -8.38
CA ARG A 84 32.21 5.87 -9.82
C ARG A 84 32.70 7.21 -10.36
N ILE A 85 31.96 8.29 -10.11
CA ILE A 85 32.35 9.65 -10.53
C ILE A 85 33.59 10.10 -9.75
N PHE A 86 33.64 9.85 -8.44
CA PHE A 86 34.83 10.15 -7.61
C PHE A 86 36.07 9.34 -8.01
N LYS A 87 35.93 8.08 -8.46
CA LYS A 87 37.06 7.21 -8.82
C LYS A 87 37.63 7.52 -10.19
N THR A 88 36.84 8.04 -11.14
CA THR A 88 37.38 8.54 -12.42
C THR A 88 38.23 9.81 -12.23
N ILE A 89 37.94 10.64 -11.21
CA ILE A 89 38.65 11.92 -10.97
C ILE A 89 39.95 11.75 -10.16
N LEU A 90 40.09 10.67 -9.39
CA LEU A 90 41.27 10.41 -8.54
C LEU A 90 42.27 9.39 -9.12
N GLN A 91 42.12 8.94 -10.38
CA GLN A 91 43.01 7.95 -11.01
C GLN A 91 43.83 8.43 -12.22
N GLU A 92 44.13 9.72 -12.35
CA GLU A 92 44.67 10.38 -13.56
C GLU A 92 43.60 10.76 -14.59
#